data_AF-A0A2R7UQG1-F1
#
_entry.id   AF-A0A2R7UQG1-F1
#
_cell.length_a   1.000
_cell.length_b   1.000
_cell.length_c   1.000
_cell.angle_alpha   90.00
_cell.angle_beta   90.00
_cell.angle_gamma   90.00
#
_symmetry.space_group_name_H-M   'P 1'
#
loop_
_entity.id
_entity.type
_entity.pdbx_description
1 polymer ?
#
loop_
_entity_poly.entity_id
_entity_poly.type
_entity_poly.pdbx_seq_one_letter_code
_entity_poly.pdbx_strand_id
1 'polypeptide(L)'
;MAIKSVSKERIDEALREFDRDSRGRREWLDWENNQAHRYAIDVDGTHYPAKKIVSLATDIPVSEFSGGNATNSYLEKLGFTVVPLRGDIELALQFTPGVVYDRRTEINGPFGGSRQSGISASATHPAIFIFTGESGEQYGYADDWVDGAYLYTGEGQRGDMTLTRGNRALAKHAEDGRAVHLFESLGKGKGNRYKGEFTCANILKRTQADVDGNDRTALVFRLVPLDNPEPIVEVAAENEIELPAYLAVAREAALAACKPVTGDIGQSAPRNIYLRSQKVAHYVLMRAAGKCESCERPAPFKKKNGTHYLETHHVNRLSDGGLDHPRYVGAVCPNCHREIHFGAHGALINNRLKQRLEVLEH
;
A
#
# COMPACT_ATOMS: atom_id res chain seq x y z
N MET A 1 8.25 16.14 -6.22
CA MET A 1 9.06 17.11 -6.99
C MET A 1 10.54 16.76 -6.77
N ALA A 2 11.41 16.89 -7.78
CA ALA A 2 12.84 16.68 -7.58
C ALA A 2 13.44 17.89 -6.86
N ILE A 3 14.00 17.67 -5.66
CA ILE A 3 14.65 18.74 -4.88
C ILE A 3 15.87 19.22 -5.68
N LYS A 4 16.00 20.53 -5.86
CA LYS A 4 17.17 21.13 -6.50
C LYS A 4 18.42 20.75 -5.69
N SER A 5 19.36 20.05 -6.32
CA SER A 5 20.58 19.60 -5.64
C SER A 5 21.42 20.80 -5.21
N VAL A 6 21.70 20.91 -3.91
CA VAL A 6 22.66 21.86 -3.35
C VAL A 6 23.76 21.11 -2.59
N SER A 7 24.88 21.79 -2.31
CA SER A 7 26.00 21.16 -1.61
C SER A 7 25.72 20.97 -0.11
N LYS A 8 26.51 20.13 0.55
CA LYS A 8 26.43 19.93 2.00
C LYS A 8 26.66 21.25 2.74
N GLU A 9 27.61 22.05 2.28
CA GLU A 9 27.98 23.34 2.85
C GLU A 9 26.82 24.34 2.81
N ARG A 10 25.99 24.30 1.75
CA ARG A 10 24.79 25.14 1.66
C ARG A 10 23.73 24.72 2.68
N ILE A 11 23.59 23.41 2.96
CA ILE A 11 22.71 22.92 4.02
C ILE A 11 23.23 23.35 5.40
N ASP A 12 24.55 23.27 5.63
CA ASP A 12 25.17 23.76 6.87
C ASP A 12 24.93 25.27 7.07
N GLU A 13 24.99 26.07 6.00
CA GLU A 13 24.64 27.49 6.04
C GLU A 13 23.15 27.71 6.37
N ALA A 14 22.25 26.90 5.81
CA ALA A 14 20.83 26.98 6.10
C ALA A 14 20.49 26.60 7.56
N LEU A 15 21.24 25.68 8.18
CA LEU A 15 21.13 25.40 9.62
C LEU A 15 21.46 26.66 10.46
N ARG A 16 22.56 27.34 10.12
CA ARG A 16 22.96 28.59 10.80
C ARG A 16 21.97 29.73 10.56
N GLU A 17 21.42 29.81 9.35
CA GLU A 17 20.37 30.77 9.00
C GLU A 17 19.09 30.54 9.82
N PHE A 18 18.69 29.27 9.98
CA PHE A 18 17.56 28.92 10.83
C PHE A 18 17.78 29.34 12.28
N ASP A 19 18.97 29.07 12.84
CA ASP A 19 19.32 29.46 14.21
C ASP A 19 19.24 30.98 14.42
N ARG A 20 19.78 31.74 13.47
CA ARG A 20 19.84 33.20 13.53
C ARG A 20 18.47 33.84 13.36
N ASP A 21 17.69 33.38 12.37
CA ASP A 21 16.55 34.15 11.86
C ASP A 21 15.19 33.54 12.22
N SER A 22 15.15 32.25 12.57
CA SER A 22 13.89 31.47 12.72
C SER A 22 13.73 30.80 14.09
N ARG A 23 14.79 30.28 14.72
CA ARG A 23 14.71 29.46 15.95
C ARG A 23 13.97 30.13 17.10
N GLY A 24 14.14 31.44 17.27
CA GLY A 24 13.48 32.21 18.32
C GLY A 24 12.02 32.61 18.03
N ARG A 25 11.49 32.31 16.83
CA ARG A 25 10.11 32.70 16.49
C ARG A 25 9.11 31.76 17.16
N ARG A 26 7.97 32.32 17.55
CA ARG A 26 6.90 31.61 18.27
C ARG A 26 6.46 30.29 17.60
N GLU A 27 6.44 30.25 16.27
CA GLU A 27 6.07 29.05 15.49
C GLU A 27 7.09 27.89 15.62
N TRP A 28 8.34 28.16 16.03
CA TRP A 28 9.43 27.21 16.17
C TRP A 28 9.81 26.92 17.62
N LEU A 29 9.06 27.40 18.61
CA LEU A 29 9.36 27.12 20.03
C LEU A 29 8.93 25.72 20.48
N ASP A 30 7.86 25.17 19.88
CA ASP A 30 7.27 23.87 20.26
C ASP A 30 7.02 22.97 19.02
N TRP A 31 7.76 23.21 17.95
CA TRP A 31 7.54 22.55 16.67
C TRP A 31 7.79 21.03 16.71
N GLU A 32 8.61 20.53 17.63
CA GLU A 32 8.87 19.10 17.80
C GLU A 32 7.59 18.32 18.21
N ASN A 33 6.69 18.99 18.94
CA ASN A 33 5.39 18.45 19.34
C ASN A 33 4.29 18.67 18.29
N ASN A 34 4.56 19.46 17.24
CA ASN A 34 3.60 19.71 16.15
C ASN A 34 3.55 18.52 15.18
N GLN A 35 2.36 17.95 14.94
CA GLN A 35 2.19 16.77 14.08
C GLN A 35 2.57 16.97 12.61
N ALA A 36 2.71 18.22 12.15
CA ALA A 36 3.23 18.54 10.83
C ALA A 36 4.72 18.16 10.67
N HIS A 37 5.47 18.07 11.77
CA HIS A 37 6.90 17.73 11.79
C HIS A 37 7.10 16.32 12.34
N ARG A 38 7.45 15.38 11.44
CA ARG A 38 7.66 13.97 11.79
C ARG A 38 9.13 13.60 11.99
N TYR A 39 10.03 14.35 11.36
CA TYR A 39 11.47 14.09 11.33
C TYR A 39 12.25 15.39 11.53
N ALA A 40 13.44 15.25 12.09
CA ALA A 40 14.39 16.33 12.31
C ALA A 40 15.77 15.95 11.83
N ILE A 41 16.55 16.93 11.37
CA ILE A 41 18.00 16.77 11.27
C ILE A 41 18.54 16.82 12.70
N ASP A 42 19.34 15.84 13.07
CA ASP A 42 20.08 15.83 14.33
C ASP A 42 21.52 16.27 14.09
N VAL A 43 21.94 17.32 14.79
CA VAL A 43 23.33 17.77 14.84
C VAL A 43 23.72 17.88 16.30
N ASP A 44 24.48 16.88 16.76
CA ASP A 44 24.97 16.79 18.14
C ASP A 44 23.87 16.95 19.21
N GLY A 45 22.70 16.34 18.99
CA GLY A 45 21.54 16.41 19.88
C GLY A 45 20.68 17.68 19.71
N THR A 46 21.03 18.56 18.77
CA THR A 46 20.18 19.70 18.40
C THR A 46 19.34 19.34 17.18
N HIS A 47 18.01 19.43 17.33
CA HIS A 47 17.08 19.14 16.26
C HIS A 47 16.77 20.36 15.37
N TYR A 48 16.62 20.09 14.07
CA TYR A 48 16.23 21.09 13.07
C TYR A 48 15.10 20.57 12.17
N PRO A 49 14.12 21.42 11.82
CA PRO A 49 13.01 21.04 10.95
C PRO A 49 13.46 20.77 9.52
N ALA A 50 13.57 19.48 9.14
CA ALA A 50 14.16 19.03 7.88
C ALA A 50 13.64 19.79 6.63
N LYS A 51 12.32 19.91 6.47
CA LYS A 51 11.71 20.62 5.32
C LYS A 51 12.04 22.11 5.30
N LYS A 52 12.11 22.75 6.46
CA LYS A 52 12.43 24.17 6.55
C LYS A 52 13.90 24.40 6.19
N ILE A 53 14.82 23.53 6.64
CA ILE A 53 16.24 23.63 6.28
C ILE A 53 16.43 23.43 4.78
N VAL A 54 15.80 22.41 4.17
CA VAL A 54 15.88 22.22 2.72
C VAL A 54 15.25 23.38 1.96
N SER A 55 14.15 23.94 2.45
CA SER A 55 13.53 25.14 1.87
C SER A 55 14.49 26.33 1.85
N LEU A 56 15.14 26.63 2.98
CA LEU A 56 16.15 27.69 3.07
C LEU A 56 17.31 27.43 2.12
N ALA A 57 17.79 26.19 2.05
CA ALA A 57 18.96 25.85 1.25
C ALA A 57 18.70 25.88 -0.27
N THR A 58 17.46 25.65 -0.71
CA THR A 58 17.10 25.47 -2.13
C THR A 58 16.26 26.59 -2.71
N ASP A 59 15.79 27.52 -1.87
CA ASP A 59 14.79 28.56 -2.17
C ASP A 59 13.42 28.00 -2.63
N ILE A 60 13.18 26.70 -2.45
CA ILE A 60 11.90 26.05 -2.76
C ILE A 60 10.95 26.24 -1.56
N PRO A 61 9.70 26.71 -1.76
CA PRO A 61 8.74 26.87 -0.67
C PRO A 61 8.45 25.56 0.08
N VAL A 62 8.26 25.63 1.40
CA VAL A 62 7.97 24.45 2.24
C VAL A 62 6.73 23.67 1.75
N SER A 63 5.75 24.37 1.18
CA SER A 63 4.51 23.81 0.63
C SER A 63 4.73 22.89 -0.58
N GLU A 64 5.86 22.98 -1.26
CA GLU A 64 6.18 22.16 -2.44
C GLU A 64 6.80 20.80 -2.09
N PHE A 65 7.20 20.59 -0.83
CA PHE A 65 7.72 19.30 -0.37
C PHE A 65 6.57 18.34 0.02
N SER A 66 6.23 17.41 -0.87
CA SER A 66 5.28 16.33 -0.63
C SER A 66 5.91 15.21 0.23
N GLY A 67 5.34 14.93 1.41
CA GLY A 67 5.82 13.86 2.31
C GLY A 67 7.14 14.18 3.03
N GLY A 68 7.45 13.48 4.13
CA GLY A 68 8.71 13.66 4.88
C GLY A 68 9.90 12.89 4.28
N ASN A 69 9.62 11.76 3.63
CA ASN A 69 10.63 10.78 3.24
C ASN A 69 11.59 11.28 2.15
N ALA A 70 11.10 12.07 1.17
CA ALA A 70 11.94 12.58 0.08
C ALA A 70 12.95 13.62 0.58
N THR A 71 12.54 14.45 1.55
CA THR A 71 13.40 15.42 2.22
C THR A 71 14.46 14.72 3.07
N ASN A 72 14.07 13.71 3.86
CA ASN A 72 15.01 12.95 4.69
C ASN A 72 16.07 12.25 3.82
N SER A 73 15.63 11.57 2.77
CA SER A 73 16.50 10.87 1.82
C SER A 73 17.52 11.80 1.15
N TYR A 74 17.09 13.01 0.82
CA TYR A 74 17.95 14.04 0.26
C TYR A 74 19.05 14.47 1.25
N LEU A 75 18.69 14.70 2.50
CA LEU A 75 19.61 15.09 3.58
C LEU A 75 20.59 13.96 3.94
N GLU A 76 20.11 12.72 4.03
CA GLU A 76 20.94 11.54 4.30
C GLU A 76 22.00 11.31 3.21
N LYS A 77 21.64 11.51 1.93
CA LYS A 77 22.59 11.44 0.81
C LYS A 77 23.69 12.50 0.89
N LEU A 78 23.43 13.62 1.54
CA LEU A 78 24.42 14.67 1.82
C LEU A 78 25.18 14.43 3.15
N GLY A 79 24.90 13.33 3.85
CA GLY A 79 25.61 12.91 5.05
C GLY A 79 25.08 13.54 6.34
N PHE A 80 23.82 13.98 6.37
CA PHE A 80 23.16 14.43 7.59
C PHE A 80 22.40 13.28 8.27
N THR A 81 22.42 13.26 9.60
CA THR A 81 21.60 12.34 10.40
C THR A 81 20.18 12.89 10.50
N VAL A 82 19.19 12.09 10.13
CA VAL A 82 17.78 12.45 10.27
C VAL A 82 17.10 11.48 11.24
N VAL A 83 16.48 12.02 12.29
CA VAL A 83 15.86 11.26 13.37
C VAL A 83 14.34 11.47 13.39
N PRO A 84 13.55 10.46 13.76
CA PRO A 84 12.13 10.65 14.04
C PRO A 84 11.96 11.45 15.34
N LEU A 85 11.05 12.42 15.35
CA LEU A 85 10.79 13.25 16.54
C LEU A 85 9.94 12.55 17.60
N ARG A 86 9.31 11.42 17.26
CA ARG A 86 8.45 10.66 18.18
C ARG A 86 8.78 9.17 18.07
N GLY A 87 9.01 8.56 19.24
CA GLY A 87 9.04 7.10 19.38
C GLY A 87 7.65 6.55 19.04
N ASP A 88 7.62 5.45 18.28
CA ASP A 88 6.44 4.84 17.68
C ASP A 88 5.78 5.67 16.56
N ILE A 89 6.57 6.03 15.54
CA ILE A 89 5.99 6.08 14.21
C ILE A 89 5.89 4.63 13.75
N GLU A 90 4.74 4.00 13.96
CA GLU A 90 4.30 2.90 13.10
C GLU A 90 4.46 3.46 11.67
N LEU A 91 5.47 2.98 10.94
CA LEU A 91 5.89 3.54 9.65
C LEU A 91 4.73 3.29 8.69
N ALA A 92 3.81 4.25 8.61
CA ALA A 92 2.58 4.04 7.88
C ALA A 92 2.94 3.82 6.41
N LEU A 93 2.45 2.71 5.84
CA LEU A 93 2.51 2.41 4.40
C LEU A 93 1.67 3.44 3.64
N GLN A 94 2.23 4.64 3.46
CA GLN A 94 1.58 5.78 2.82
C GLN A 94 2.37 6.18 1.57
N PHE A 95 1.88 5.73 0.42
CA PHE A 95 2.37 6.16 -0.89
C PHE A 95 1.27 6.91 -1.63
N THR A 96 1.63 7.97 -2.33
CA THR A 96 0.70 8.81 -3.10
C THR A 96 0.89 8.54 -4.59
N PRO A 97 -0.16 8.15 -5.33
CA PRO A 97 -0.05 7.88 -6.76
C PRO A 97 0.61 9.04 -7.52
N GLY A 98 1.52 8.71 -8.44
CA GLY A 98 2.28 9.69 -9.23
C GLY A 98 3.52 10.28 -8.54
N VAL A 99 3.66 10.14 -7.21
CA VAL A 99 4.84 10.58 -6.48
C VAL A 99 6.02 9.62 -6.71
N VAL A 100 7.22 10.17 -6.76
CA VAL A 100 8.48 9.44 -6.99
C VAL A 100 9.19 9.23 -5.67
N TYR A 101 9.61 7.99 -5.42
CA TYR A 101 10.27 7.54 -4.20
C TYR A 101 11.62 6.87 -4.48
N ASP A 102 12.60 7.12 -3.63
CA ASP A 102 13.87 6.41 -3.63
C ASP A 102 13.73 5.02 -3.01
N ARG A 103 14.17 4.00 -3.77
CA ARG A 103 14.04 2.60 -3.33
C ARG A 103 14.83 2.30 -2.06
N ARG A 104 15.99 2.92 -1.86
CA ARG A 104 16.90 2.60 -0.74
C ARG A 104 16.47 3.28 0.54
N THR A 105 16.02 4.52 0.47
CA THR A 105 15.75 5.34 1.66
C THR A 105 14.26 5.47 1.97
N GLU A 106 13.37 5.29 0.99
CA GLU A 106 11.92 5.53 1.17
C GLU A 106 11.05 4.29 1.00
N ILE A 107 11.59 3.21 0.42
CA ILE A 107 10.87 1.94 0.23
C ILE A 107 11.56 0.80 1.00
N ASN A 108 12.61 0.18 0.43
CA ASN A 108 13.27 -0.97 1.03
C ASN A 108 14.15 -0.62 2.24
N GLY A 109 14.51 0.65 2.44
CA GLY A 109 15.15 1.11 3.67
C GLY A 109 14.24 0.91 4.88
N PRO A 110 13.10 1.61 4.96
CA PRO A 110 12.17 1.50 6.07
C PRO A 110 11.40 0.17 6.12
N PHE A 111 11.07 -0.40 4.96
CA PHE A 111 10.20 -1.58 4.88
C PHE A 111 10.96 -2.90 4.65
N GLY A 112 12.29 -2.87 4.52
CA GLY A 112 13.11 -4.05 4.26
C GLY A 112 12.80 -4.73 2.91
N GLY A 113 13.16 -6.00 2.79
CA GLY A 113 13.02 -6.78 1.55
C GLY A 113 14.17 -6.58 0.56
N SER A 114 14.04 -7.19 -0.62
CA SER A 114 15.08 -7.16 -1.66
C SER A 114 15.21 -5.78 -2.29
N ARG A 115 16.45 -5.28 -2.40
CA ARG A 115 16.79 -4.02 -3.09
C ARG A 115 17.09 -4.18 -4.57
N GLN A 116 17.12 -5.42 -5.06
CA GLN A 116 17.49 -5.75 -6.44
C GLN A 116 16.35 -6.41 -7.21
N SER A 117 15.57 -7.27 -6.57
CA SER A 117 14.49 -8.04 -7.21
C SER A 117 13.36 -7.15 -7.71
N GLY A 118 12.69 -7.55 -8.80
CA GLY A 118 11.46 -6.89 -9.26
C GLY A 118 10.32 -7.05 -8.24
N ILE A 119 10.26 -8.19 -7.55
CA ILE A 119 9.29 -8.46 -6.49
C ILE A 119 10.00 -8.46 -5.13
N SER A 120 9.57 -7.59 -4.24
CA SER A 120 10.18 -7.40 -2.92
C SER A 120 9.13 -7.44 -1.82
N ALA A 121 8.95 -8.62 -1.20
CA ALA A 121 8.17 -8.73 0.02
C ALA A 121 8.81 -7.93 1.16
N SER A 122 8.02 -7.07 1.82
CA SER A 122 8.44 -6.31 3.00
C SER A 122 8.77 -7.26 4.15
N ALA A 123 9.84 -6.96 4.88
CA ALA A 123 10.26 -7.73 6.05
C ALA A 123 9.57 -7.24 7.33
N THR A 124 9.09 -5.99 7.34
CA THR A 124 8.58 -5.32 8.54
C THR A 124 7.08 -5.07 8.50
N HIS A 125 6.46 -5.10 7.32
CA HIS A 125 5.05 -4.78 7.13
C HIS A 125 4.35 -5.81 6.23
N PRO A 126 3.01 -5.94 6.32
CA PRO A 126 2.22 -6.81 5.44
C PRO A 126 2.08 -6.19 4.03
N ALA A 127 3.21 -6.04 3.33
CA ALA A 127 3.27 -5.44 2.01
C ALA A 127 4.25 -6.19 1.09
N ILE A 128 4.06 -6.02 -0.21
CA ILE A 128 4.92 -6.45 -1.29
C ILE A 128 5.09 -5.26 -2.22
N PHE A 129 6.34 -4.88 -2.47
CA PHE A 129 6.69 -3.85 -3.44
C PHE A 129 7.06 -4.54 -4.75
N ILE A 130 6.38 -4.19 -5.83
CA ILE A 130 6.72 -4.67 -7.17
C ILE A 130 7.22 -3.50 -8.01
N PHE A 131 8.26 -3.76 -8.80
CA PHE A 131 8.94 -2.78 -9.62
C PHE A 131 8.88 -3.21 -11.08
N THR A 132 8.47 -2.28 -11.95
CA THR A 132 8.43 -2.42 -13.41
C THR A 132 9.30 -1.36 -14.08
N GLY A 133 9.67 -1.53 -15.35
CA GLY A 133 10.45 -0.57 -16.14
C GLY A 133 11.32 -1.23 -17.23
N GLU A 134 11.91 -0.40 -18.09
CA GLU A 134 12.65 -0.80 -19.31
C GLU A 134 13.73 -1.87 -19.08
N SER A 135 14.37 -1.89 -17.89
CA SER A 135 15.36 -2.92 -17.55
C SER A 135 14.80 -4.34 -17.47
N GLY A 136 13.48 -4.53 -17.51
CA GLY A 136 12.83 -5.84 -17.58
C GLY A 136 12.76 -6.39 -19.00
N GLU A 137 12.67 -5.54 -20.02
CA GLU A 137 12.50 -5.94 -21.41
C GLU A 137 13.69 -6.76 -21.91
N GLN A 138 14.91 -6.41 -21.46
CA GLN A 138 16.13 -7.18 -21.75
C GLN A 138 16.08 -8.63 -21.21
N TYR A 139 15.17 -8.93 -20.29
CA TYR A 139 14.94 -10.27 -19.74
C TYR A 139 13.70 -10.96 -20.34
N GLY A 140 13.12 -10.38 -21.39
CA GLY A 140 11.88 -10.85 -22.02
C GLY A 140 10.62 -10.53 -21.22
N TYR A 141 10.67 -9.54 -20.31
CA TYR A 141 9.48 -9.11 -19.56
C TYR A 141 8.65 -8.14 -20.41
N ALA A 142 7.35 -8.41 -20.48
CA ALA A 142 6.40 -7.62 -21.26
C ALA A 142 5.24 -7.22 -20.34
N ASP A 143 5.51 -6.23 -19.49
CA ASP A 143 4.51 -5.69 -18.59
C ASP A 143 3.64 -4.66 -19.33
N ASP A 144 2.31 -4.78 -19.25
CA ASP A 144 1.41 -3.89 -19.99
C ASP A 144 0.02 -3.83 -19.36
N TRP A 145 -0.75 -2.79 -19.71
CA TRP A 145 -2.16 -2.69 -19.39
C TRP A 145 -3.01 -3.42 -20.44
N VAL A 146 -3.80 -4.39 -19.98
CA VAL A 146 -4.73 -5.14 -20.83
C VAL A 146 -6.07 -5.27 -20.11
N ASP A 147 -7.15 -4.80 -20.75
CA ASP A 147 -8.52 -4.88 -20.25
C ASP A 147 -8.67 -4.44 -18.78
N GLY A 148 -8.17 -3.25 -18.45
CA GLY A 148 -8.26 -2.66 -17.11
C GLY A 148 -7.40 -3.35 -16.03
N ALA A 149 -6.54 -4.29 -16.40
CA ALA A 149 -5.60 -4.95 -15.51
C ALA A 149 -4.15 -4.74 -15.97
N TYR A 150 -3.23 -4.67 -15.02
CA TYR A 150 -1.80 -4.64 -15.28
C TYR A 150 -1.24 -6.06 -15.32
N LEU A 151 -0.74 -6.48 -16.47
CA LEU A 151 -0.02 -7.75 -16.62
C LEU A 151 1.41 -7.54 -16.14
N TYR A 152 1.80 -8.25 -15.09
CA TYR A 152 3.14 -8.18 -14.50
C TYR A 152 3.87 -9.50 -14.68
N THR A 153 5.03 -9.48 -15.31
CA THR A 153 5.85 -10.66 -15.54
C THR A 153 6.57 -11.08 -14.26
N GLY A 154 6.50 -12.36 -13.92
CA GLY A 154 7.15 -12.93 -12.75
C GLY A 154 8.67 -12.87 -12.80
N GLU A 155 9.31 -13.06 -11.65
CA GLU A 155 10.77 -13.15 -11.56
C GLU A 155 11.30 -14.51 -12.02
N GLY A 156 12.42 -14.50 -12.75
CA GLY A 156 13.13 -15.70 -13.18
C GLY A 156 13.75 -15.46 -14.55
N GLN A 157 15.08 -15.33 -14.62
CA GLN A 157 15.76 -14.90 -15.85
C GLN A 157 16.10 -16.07 -16.80
N ARG A 158 16.28 -17.30 -16.30
CA ARG A 158 16.68 -18.47 -17.08
C ARG A 158 15.77 -19.66 -16.76
N GLY A 159 15.39 -20.39 -17.80
CA GLY A 159 14.49 -21.55 -17.69
C GLY A 159 13.10 -21.19 -17.17
N ASP A 160 12.31 -22.22 -16.87
CA ASP A 160 10.93 -22.08 -16.42
C ASP A 160 10.82 -21.29 -15.11
N MET A 161 9.92 -20.31 -15.10
CA MET A 161 9.56 -19.57 -13.90
C MET A 161 8.78 -20.46 -12.93
N THR A 162 9.10 -20.36 -11.64
CA THR A 162 8.47 -21.15 -10.59
C THR A 162 7.76 -20.26 -9.57
N LEU A 163 6.71 -20.79 -8.93
CA LEU A 163 6.01 -20.14 -7.82
C LEU A 163 6.82 -20.24 -6.52
N THR A 164 8.03 -19.69 -6.54
CA THR A 164 8.94 -19.61 -5.39
C THR A 164 9.27 -18.14 -5.10
N ARG A 165 9.83 -17.86 -3.91
CA ARG A 165 10.32 -16.52 -3.52
C ARG A 165 9.33 -15.38 -3.84
N GLY A 166 9.71 -14.40 -4.67
CA GLY A 166 8.88 -13.26 -5.04
C GLY A 166 7.61 -13.67 -5.76
N ASN A 167 7.70 -14.61 -6.71
CA ASN A 167 6.52 -15.14 -7.41
C ASN A 167 5.53 -15.78 -6.44
N ARG A 168 6.01 -16.54 -5.45
CA ARG A 168 5.15 -17.11 -4.41
C ARG A 168 4.52 -16.00 -3.57
N ALA A 169 5.29 -15.00 -3.15
CA ALA A 169 4.80 -13.91 -2.34
C ALA A 169 3.68 -13.14 -3.07
N LEU A 170 3.88 -12.85 -4.37
CA LEU A 170 2.86 -12.19 -5.19
C LEU A 170 1.64 -13.08 -5.42
N ALA A 171 1.84 -14.38 -5.68
CA ALA A 171 0.75 -15.34 -5.85
C ALA A 171 -0.12 -15.50 -4.59
N LYS A 172 0.50 -15.47 -3.41
CA LYS A 172 -0.18 -15.65 -2.14
C LYS A 172 -0.52 -14.35 -1.43
N HIS A 173 -0.30 -13.19 -2.07
CA HIS A 173 -0.37 -11.92 -1.36
C HIS A 173 -1.71 -11.73 -0.64
N ALA A 174 -2.83 -12.07 -1.27
CA ALA A 174 -4.13 -11.89 -0.67
C ALA A 174 -4.39 -12.88 0.46
N GLU A 175 -4.02 -14.15 0.28
CA GLU A 175 -4.07 -15.20 1.32
C GLU A 175 -3.21 -14.83 2.55
N ASP A 176 -2.02 -14.30 2.31
CA ASP A 176 -1.07 -13.90 3.35
C ASP A 176 -1.41 -12.54 3.96
N GLY A 177 -2.44 -11.86 3.47
CA GLY A 177 -2.85 -10.55 3.95
C GLY A 177 -1.86 -9.42 3.60
N ARG A 178 -1.15 -9.50 2.48
CA ARG A 178 -0.15 -8.53 2.07
C ARG A 178 -0.66 -7.63 0.94
N ALA A 179 -0.59 -6.31 1.15
CA ALA A 179 -0.88 -5.31 0.13
C ALA A 179 0.20 -5.33 -0.97
N VAL A 180 -0.17 -5.14 -2.23
CA VAL A 180 0.78 -5.08 -3.36
C VAL A 180 0.87 -3.65 -3.87
N HIS A 181 2.05 -3.07 -3.81
CA HIS A 181 2.33 -1.69 -4.23
C HIS A 181 3.19 -1.69 -5.50
N LEU A 182 2.66 -1.14 -6.59
CA LEU A 182 3.37 -1.07 -7.87
C LEU A 182 4.15 0.24 -8.01
N PHE A 183 5.42 0.11 -8.40
CA PHE A 183 6.31 1.21 -8.70
C PHE A 183 6.90 1.09 -10.11
N GLU A 184 6.88 2.17 -10.86
CA GLU A 184 7.51 2.32 -12.17
C GLU A 184 8.89 2.95 -11.99
N SER A 185 9.95 2.22 -12.35
CA SER A 185 11.32 2.72 -12.34
C SER A 185 11.51 3.78 -13.43
N LEU A 186 12.02 4.95 -13.06
CA LEU A 186 12.28 6.05 -14.01
C LEU A 186 13.70 6.03 -14.59
N GLY A 187 14.45 4.96 -14.34
CA GLY A 187 15.86 4.81 -14.73
C GLY A 187 16.85 5.20 -13.63
N LYS A 188 18.14 5.01 -13.93
CA LYS A 188 19.22 5.12 -12.94
C LYS A 188 19.24 6.49 -12.25
N GLY A 189 19.11 6.49 -10.93
CA GLY A 189 19.16 7.69 -10.08
C GLY A 189 17.90 8.56 -10.09
N LYS A 190 16.87 8.22 -10.88
CA LYS A 190 15.65 9.02 -11.03
C LYS A 190 14.50 8.60 -10.10
N GLY A 191 14.69 7.53 -9.33
CA GLY A 191 13.70 7.01 -8.38
C GLY A 191 12.61 6.17 -9.05
N ASN A 192 11.56 5.85 -8.29
CA ASN A 192 10.46 4.99 -8.72
C ASN A 192 9.13 5.68 -8.45
N ARG A 193 8.33 5.87 -9.50
CA ARG A 193 7.00 6.48 -9.43
C ARG A 193 6.00 5.47 -8.90
N TYR A 194 5.29 5.80 -7.83
CA TYR A 194 4.22 4.95 -7.32
C TYR A 194 3.00 4.99 -8.25
N LYS A 195 2.50 3.81 -8.63
CA LYS A 195 1.36 3.65 -9.55
C LYS A 195 0.05 3.33 -8.84
N GLY A 196 0.12 2.81 -7.61
CA GLY A 196 -1.06 2.45 -6.83
C GLY A 196 -0.92 1.11 -6.15
N GLU A 197 -1.97 0.73 -5.42
CA GLU A 197 -2.10 -0.59 -4.83
C GLU A 197 -2.90 -1.49 -5.77
N PHE A 198 -2.50 -2.75 -5.82
CA PHE A 198 -3.05 -3.74 -6.72
C PHE A 198 -3.40 -5.02 -5.96
N THR A 199 -4.20 -5.85 -6.61
CA THR A 199 -4.42 -7.22 -6.19
C THR A 199 -4.29 -8.16 -7.37
N CYS A 200 -3.62 -9.29 -7.16
CA CYS A 200 -3.52 -10.37 -8.14
C CYS A 200 -4.86 -11.10 -8.21
N ALA A 201 -5.49 -11.06 -9.39
CA ALA A 201 -6.71 -11.80 -9.66
C ALA A 201 -6.40 -13.21 -10.22
N ASN A 202 -5.46 -13.27 -11.18
CA ASN A 202 -5.16 -14.49 -11.92
C ASN A 202 -3.65 -14.62 -12.17
N ILE A 203 -3.18 -15.87 -12.35
CA ILE A 203 -1.82 -16.19 -12.79
C ILE A 203 -1.91 -16.96 -14.11
N LEU A 204 -1.35 -16.37 -15.17
CA LEU A 204 -1.25 -16.95 -16.49
C LEU A 204 0.12 -17.61 -16.67
N LYS A 205 0.16 -18.65 -17.51
CA LYS A 205 1.41 -19.22 -18.01
C LYS A 205 1.53 -18.89 -19.49
N ARG A 206 2.68 -18.38 -19.92
CA ARG A 206 2.97 -18.07 -21.33
C ARG A 206 4.30 -18.68 -21.72
N THR A 207 4.44 -19.06 -22.99
CA THR A 207 5.75 -19.36 -23.56
C THR A 207 6.39 -18.03 -23.96
N GLN A 208 7.61 -17.77 -23.48
CA GLN A 208 8.43 -16.64 -23.92
C GLN A 208 9.90 -17.04 -23.89
N ALA A 209 10.74 -16.33 -24.65
CA ALA A 209 12.18 -16.52 -24.58
C ALA A 209 12.74 -16.08 -23.20
N ASP A 210 13.74 -16.80 -22.72
CA ASP A 210 14.57 -16.38 -21.60
C ASP A 210 15.75 -15.51 -22.06
N VAL A 211 16.65 -15.16 -21.14
CA VAL A 211 17.81 -14.28 -21.45
C VAL A 211 18.80 -14.88 -22.44
N ASP A 212 18.77 -16.20 -22.64
CA ASP A 212 19.63 -16.90 -23.59
C ASP A 212 18.89 -17.17 -24.93
N GLY A 213 17.63 -16.72 -25.05
CA GLY A 213 16.80 -16.95 -26.22
C GLY A 213 16.08 -18.29 -26.22
N ASN A 214 16.15 -19.08 -25.14
CA ASN A 214 15.47 -20.37 -25.05
C ASN A 214 14.01 -20.18 -24.63
N ASP A 215 13.10 -20.96 -25.21
CA ASP A 215 11.71 -20.98 -24.77
C ASP A 215 11.62 -21.44 -23.30
N ARG A 216 10.86 -20.69 -22.52
CA ARG A 216 10.51 -21.02 -21.13
C ARG A 216 9.04 -20.79 -20.86
N THR A 217 8.53 -21.47 -19.84
CA THR A 217 7.26 -21.17 -19.19
C THR A 217 7.44 -19.95 -18.30
N ALA A 218 6.85 -18.82 -18.67
CA ALA A 218 6.78 -17.63 -17.84
C ALA A 218 5.47 -17.54 -17.06
N LEU A 219 5.56 -16.94 -15.87
CA LEU A 219 4.42 -16.60 -15.05
C LEU A 219 4.06 -15.14 -15.32
N VAL A 220 2.79 -14.86 -15.60
CA VAL A 220 2.28 -13.50 -15.76
C VAL A 220 1.13 -13.30 -14.78
N PHE A 221 1.29 -12.34 -13.88
CA PHE A 221 0.32 -11.98 -12.85
C PHE A 221 -0.61 -10.90 -13.40
N ARG A 222 -1.92 -11.17 -13.42
CA ARG A 222 -2.93 -10.18 -13.81
C ARG A 222 -3.37 -9.41 -12.57
N LEU A 223 -2.89 -8.16 -12.46
CA LEU A 223 -3.07 -7.29 -11.31
C LEU A 223 -4.18 -6.26 -11.57
N VAL A 224 -5.14 -6.14 -10.66
CA VAL A 224 -6.24 -5.17 -10.75
C VAL A 224 -6.00 -4.04 -9.75
N PRO A 225 -6.12 -2.76 -10.14
CA PRO A 225 -5.96 -1.63 -9.22
C PRO A 225 -7.11 -1.57 -8.20
N LEU A 226 -6.82 -1.24 -6.95
CA LEU A 226 -7.83 -1.13 -5.89
C LEU A 226 -8.51 0.25 -5.82
N ASP A 227 -7.87 1.30 -6.33
CA ASP A 227 -8.35 2.69 -6.28
C ASP A 227 -9.31 3.08 -7.43
N ASN A 228 -9.35 2.28 -8.50
CA ASN A 228 -10.22 2.54 -9.64
C ASN A 228 -10.76 1.23 -10.25
N PRO A 229 -11.80 0.64 -9.65
CA PRO A 229 -12.42 -0.59 -10.14
C PRO A 229 -13.36 -0.36 -11.35
N GLU A 230 -13.17 0.71 -12.14
CA GLU A 230 -14.15 1.17 -13.13
C GLU A 230 -14.49 0.24 -14.32
N PRO A 231 -13.98 -1.01 -14.46
CA PRO A 231 -14.65 -2.01 -15.30
C PRO A 231 -15.16 -3.26 -14.53
N ILE A 232 -15.34 -3.21 -13.21
CA ILE A 232 -15.89 -4.35 -12.45
C ILE A 232 -17.44 -4.35 -12.42
N VAL A 233 -18.06 -3.18 -12.57
CA VAL A 233 -19.51 -3.01 -12.28
C VAL A 233 -20.41 -3.59 -13.37
N GLU A 234 -20.00 -3.62 -14.64
CA GLU A 234 -20.90 -4.02 -15.74
C GLU A 234 -20.93 -5.54 -16.03
N VAL A 235 -19.97 -6.33 -15.54
CA VAL A 235 -19.82 -7.75 -15.97
C VAL A 235 -20.44 -8.76 -14.99
N ALA A 236 -20.97 -8.33 -13.84
CA ALA A 236 -21.34 -9.22 -12.74
C ALA A 236 -22.85 -9.48 -12.57
N ALA A 237 -23.69 -9.07 -13.52
CA ALA A 237 -25.13 -9.01 -13.34
C ALA A 237 -25.92 -10.32 -13.54
N GLU A 238 -25.30 -11.48 -13.79
CA GLU A 238 -26.06 -12.63 -14.30
C GLU A 238 -25.98 -13.97 -13.54
N ASN A 239 -25.37 -14.07 -12.35
CA ASN A 239 -25.48 -15.33 -11.58
C ASN A 239 -25.66 -15.08 -10.08
N GLU A 240 -26.65 -15.77 -9.47
CA GLU A 240 -26.79 -15.89 -8.02
C GLU A 240 -25.50 -16.44 -7.43
N ILE A 241 -24.87 -15.68 -6.54
CA ILE A 241 -23.69 -16.13 -5.80
C ILE A 241 -24.19 -16.98 -4.65
N GLU A 242 -23.78 -18.25 -4.64
CA GLU A 242 -24.07 -19.15 -3.52
C GLU A 242 -23.26 -18.71 -2.29
N LEU A 243 -23.96 -18.14 -1.31
CA LEU A 243 -23.39 -17.65 -0.07
C LEU A 243 -23.62 -18.67 1.06
N PRO A 244 -22.57 -19.11 1.78
CA PRO A 244 -22.72 -20.13 2.81
C PRO A 244 -23.62 -19.70 3.99
N ALA A 245 -24.43 -20.62 4.50
CA ALA A 245 -25.33 -20.36 5.63
C ALA A 245 -24.65 -20.44 7.02
N TYR A 246 -23.49 -21.08 7.12
CA TYR A 246 -22.77 -21.33 8.38
C TYR A 246 -21.48 -20.52 8.46
N LEU A 247 -21.21 -19.93 9.62
CA LEU A 247 -20.09 -19.00 9.83
C LEU A 247 -18.72 -19.61 9.46
N ALA A 248 -18.45 -20.85 9.89
CA ALA A 248 -17.19 -21.52 9.60
C ALA A 248 -16.98 -21.73 8.08
N VAL A 249 -18.03 -22.16 7.39
CA VAL A 249 -18.01 -22.37 5.93
C VAL A 249 -17.89 -21.03 5.19
N ALA A 250 -18.55 -19.98 5.68
CA ALA A 250 -18.40 -18.63 5.14
C ALA A 250 -16.96 -18.12 5.27
N ARG A 251 -16.29 -18.40 6.41
CA ARG A 251 -14.89 -18.05 6.62
C ARG A 251 -13.98 -18.75 5.62
N GLU A 252 -14.14 -20.06 5.48
CA GLU A 252 -13.36 -20.86 4.53
C GLU A 252 -13.58 -20.39 3.10
N ALA A 253 -14.83 -20.10 2.72
CA ALA A 253 -15.15 -19.58 1.39
C ALA A 253 -14.51 -18.20 1.13
N ALA A 254 -14.48 -17.31 2.12
CA ALA A 254 -13.83 -16.01 2.01
C ALA A 254 -12.31 -16.13 1.86
N LEU A 255 -11.65 -17.00 2.65
CA LEU A 255 -10.22 -17.26 2.55
C LEU A 255 -9.85 -17.96 1.24
N ALA A 256 -10.65 -18.92 0.79
CA ALA A 256 -10.44 -19.60 -0.48
C ALA A 256 -10.53 -18.63 -1.67
N ALA A 257 -11.43 -17.64 -1.61
CA ALA A 257 -11.57 -16.62 -2.64
C ALA A 257 -10.38 -15.65 -2.72
N CYS A 258 -9.48 -15.65 -1.73
CA CYS A 258 -8.23 -14.88 -1.77
C CYS A 258 -7.16 -15.54 -2.66
N LYS A 259 -7.32 -16.81 -3.02
CA LYS A 259 -6.35 -17.52 -3.88
C LYS A 259 -6.57 -17.10 -5.34
N PRO A 260 -5.53 -16.66 -6.06
CA PRO A 260 -5.69 -16.31 -7.46
C PRO A 260 -5.97 -17.56 -8.29
N VAL A 261 -6.79 -17.40 -9.32
CA VAL A 261 -7.10 -18.51 -10.23
C VAL A 261 -5.92 -18.74 -11.19
N THR A 262 -5.54 -19.99 -11.38
CA THR A 262 -4.49 -20.38 -12.33
C THR A 262 -5.09 -20.79 -13.67
N GLY A 263 -4.47 -20.35 -14.77
CA GLY A 263 -4.88 -20.72 -16.13
C GLY A 263 -5.49 -19.57 -16.93
N ASP A 264 -5.64 -19.80 -18.22
CA ASP A 264 -6.03 -18.80 -19.21
C ASP A 264 -7.57 -18.65 -19.27
N ILE A 265 -8.14 -18.06 -18.22
CA ILE A 265 -9.60 -17.89 -18.07
C ILE A 265 -10.05 -16.49 -18.51
N GLY A 266 -9.44 -15.93 -19.57
CA GLY A 266 -9.89 -14.69 -20.23
C GLY A 266 -10.19 -13.50 -19.30
N GLN A 267 -11.23 -12.73 -19.63
CA GLN A 267 -11.71 -11.50 -18.96
C GLN A 267 -12.23 -11.68 -17.51
N SER A 268 -11.83 -12.75 -16.80
CA SER A 268 -12.34 -13.11 -15.47
C SER A 268 -11.77 -12.32 -14.28
N ALA A 269 -10.74 -11.48 -14.44
CA ALA A 269 -10.12 -10.80 -13.30
C ALA A 269 -11.08 -9.87 -12.53
N PRO A 270 -11.81 -8.94 -13.17
CA PRO A 270 -12.85 -8.15 -12.50
C PRO A 270 -13.87 -9.01 -11.73
N ARG A 271 -14.35 -10.08 -12.37
CA ARG A 271 -15.29 -11.02 -11.78
C ARG A 271 -14.72 -11.75 -10.56
N ASN A 272 -13.46 -12.20 -10.61
CA ASN A 272 -12.82 -12.89 -9.49
C ASN A 272 -12.65 -11.97 -8.27
N ILE A 273 -12.27 -10.71 -8.50
CA ILE A 273 -12.19 -9.71 -7.44
C ILE A 273 -13.58 -9.45 -6.84
N TYR A 274 -14.60 -9.23 -7.67
CA TYR A 274 -15.98 -9.04 -7.21
C TYR A 274 -16.49 -10.21 -6.36
N LEU A 275 -16.30 -11.45 -6.82
CA LEU A 275 -16.69 -12.66 -6.09
C LEU A 275 -15.97 -12.77 -4.74
N ARG A 276 -14.69 -12.37 -4.68
CA ARG A 276 -13.94 -12.31 -3.43
C ARG A 276 -14.53 -11.27 -2.48
N SER A 277 -14.75 -10.03 -2.94
CA SER A 277 -15.31 -8.96 -2.12
C SER A 277 -16.69 -9.36 -1.56
N GLN A 278 -17.54 -10.00 -2.36
CA GLN A 278 -18.83 -10.52 -1.91
C GLN A 278 -18.71 -11.58 -0.81
N LYS A 279 -17.83 -12.58 -0.99
CA LYS A 279 -17.64 -13.66 0.02
C LYS A 279 -17.04 -13.12 1.31
N VAL A 280 -16.09 -12.19 1.22
CA VAL A 280 -15.51 -11.51 2.40
C VAL A 280 -16.57 -10.68 3.11
N ALA A 281 -17.35 -9.88 2.38
CA ALA A 281 -18.40 -9.06 2.97
C ALA A 281 -19.47 -9.91 3.67
N HIS A 282 -19.91 -10.99 3.03
CA HIS A 282 -20.86 -11.94 3.63
C HIS A 282 -20.33 -12.54 4.93
N TYR A 283 -19.09 -13.04 4.91
CA TYR A 283 -18.45 -13.59 6.10
C TYR A 283 -18.34 -12.56 7.24
N VAL A 284 -17.86 -11.35 6.94
CA VAL A 284 -17.66 -10.29 7.93
C VAL A 284 -18.99 -9.85 8.56
N LEU A 285 -20.06 -9.74 7.76
CA LEU A 285 -21.39 -9.43 8.27
C LEU A 285 -21.97 -10.56 9.14
N MET A 286 -21.69 -11.82 8.82
CA MET A 286 -22.06 -12.96 9.66
C MET A 286 -21.27 -12.97 10.98
N ARG A 287 -19.96 -12.76 10.92
CA ARG A 287 -19.04 -12.71 12.08
C ARG A 287 -19.49 -11.66 13.10
N ALA A 288 -19.91 -10.50 12.60
CA ALA A 288 -20.38 -9.39 13.41
C ALA A 288 -21.67 -9.69 14.20
N ALA A 289 -22.46 -10.69 13.77
CA ALA A 289 -23.68 -11.13 14.45
C ALA A 289 -24.65 -9.97 14.80
N GLY A 290 -24.73 -8.96 13.93
CA GLY A 290 -25.59 -7.79 14.11
C GLY A 290 -25.09 -6.74 15.10
N LYS A 291 -23.83 -6.79 15.52
CA LYS A 291 -23.16 -5.75 16.33
C LYS A 291 -22.02 -5.10 15.54
N CYS A 292 -21.87 -3.80 15.68
CA CYS A 292 -20.75 -3.06 15.10
C CYS A 292 -19.42 -3.56 15.71
N GLU A 293 -18.46 -3.96 14.90
CA GLU A 293 -17.15 -4.45 15.36
C GLU A 293 -16.22 -3.31 15.83
N SER A 294 -16.62 -2.04 15.65
CA SER A 294 -15.86 -0.88 16.15
C SER A 294 -16.39 -0.34 17.49
N CYS A 295 -17.70 -0.14 17.62
CA CYS A 295 -18.32 0.42 18.83
C CYS A 295 -19.13 -0.57 19.67
N GLU A 296 -19.22 -1.83 19.22
CA GLU A 296 -19.91 -2.95 19.88
C GLU A 296 -21.44 -2.79 20.08
N ARG A 297 -22.00 -1.66 19.62
CA ARG A 297 -23.44 -1.42 19.66
C ARG A 297 -24.16 -2.28 18.62
N PRO A 298 -25.42 -2.68 18.89
CA PRO A 298 -26.27 -3.31 17.88
C PRO A 298 -26.38 -2.48 16.59
N ALA A 299 -26.60 -3.15 15.48
CA ALA A 299 -26.93 -2.51 14.21
C ALA A 299 -28.13 -1.55 14.38
N PRO A 300 -28.11 -0.38 13.71
CA PRO A 300 -29.13 0.66 13.91
C PRO A 300 -30.54 0.22 13.49
N PHE A 301 -30.66 -0.68 12.53
CA PHE A 301 -31.93 -1.22 12.06
C PHE A 301 -31.75 -2.57 11.34
N LYS A 302 -32.87 -3.22 11.02
CA LYS A 302 -32.92 -4.41 10.16
C LYS A 302 -33.30 -4.02 8.73
N LYS A 303 -32.67 -4.65 7.74
CA LYS A 303 -33.05 -4.60 6.33
C LYS A 303 -34.43 -5.24 6.12
N LYS A 304 -35.07 -4.98 4.97
CA LYS A 304 -36.37 -5.57 4.61
C LYS A 304 -36.39 -7.10 4.68
N ASN A 305 -35.25 -7.75 4.42
CA ASN A 305 -35.08 -9.20 4.51
C ASN A 305 -34.81 -9.71 5.96
N GLY A 306 -34.95 -8.85 6.98
CA GLY A 306 -34.74 -9.20 8.39
C GLY A 306 -33.28 -9.21 8.87
N THR A 307 -32.30 -9.05 7.97
CA THR A 307 -30.87 -9.03 8.34
C THR A 307 -30.47 -7.70 8.97
N HIS A 308 -29.45 -7.69 9.84
CA HIS A 308 -28.96 -6.46 10.48
C HIS A 308 -28.24 -5.56 9.48
N TYR A 309 -28.46 -4.25 9.56
CA TYR A 309 -27.77 -3.28 8.70
C TYR A 309 -26.42 -2.88 9.28
N LEU A 310 -25.34 -3.39 8.71
CA LEU A 310 -23.96 -2.96 8.93
C LEU A 310 -23.29 -2.77 7.56
N GLU A 311 -22.23 -1.97 7.53
CA GLU A 311 -21.42 -1.65 6.35
C GLU A 311 -20.04 -2.30 6.53
N THR A 312 -19.42 -2.77 5.46
CA THR A 312 -18.06 -3.32 5.51
C THR A 312 -17.05 -2.21 5.34
N HIS A 313 -16.00 -2.20 6.15
CA HIS A 313 -14.93 -1.19 6.16
C HIS A 313 -13.55 -1.85 6.15
N HIS A 314 -12.66 -1.39 5.27
CA HIS A 314 -11.26 -1.84 5.20
C HIS A 314 -10.37 -1.04 6.15
N VAL A 315 -9.80 -1.66 7.18
CA VAL A 315 -8.99 -0.95 8.19
C VAL A 315 -7.62 -0.50 7.70
N ASN A 316 -7.13 -1.09 6.62
CA ASN A 316 -5.83 -0.75 6.05
C ASN A 316 -5.84 0.58 5.29
N ARG A 317 -7.01 1.19 5.10
CA ARG A 317 -7.18 2.47 4.41
C ARG A 317 -8.15 3.40 5.14
N LEU A 318 -8.00 4.69 4.83
CA LEU A 318 -8.96 5.74 5.19
C LEU A 318 -9.98 6.00 4.06
N SER A 319 -9.98 5.17 3.02
CA SER A 319 -10.93 5.16 1.90
C SER A 319 -11.53 3.75 1.74
N ASP A 320 -12.63 3.62 1.00
CA ASP A 320 -13.40 2.36 0.81
C ASP A 320 -12.65 1.25 0.04
N GLY A 321 -11.34 1.38 -0.14
CA GLY A 321 -10.49 0.41 -0.82
C GLY A 321 -9.58 -0.36 0.13
N GLY A 322 -8.88 -1.35 -0.40
CA GLY A 322 -7.88 -2.11 0.34
C GLY A 322 -8.00 -3.60 0.05
N LEU A 323 -7.10 -4.39 0.63
CA LEU A 323 -7.12 -5.82 0.44
C LEU A 323 -8.40 -6.43 1.05
N ASP A 324 -9.26 -6.99 0.20
CA ASP A 324 -10.43 -7.77 0.63
C ASP A 324 -9.99 -9.09 1.28
N HIS A 325 -9.65 -9.00 2.55
CA HIS A 325 -9.25 -10.14 3.37
C HIS A 325 -9.94 -10.06 4.73
N PRO A 326 -10.45 -11.18 5.29
CA PRO A 326 -11.14 -11.19 6.58
C PRO A 326 -10.44 -10.46 7.73
N ARG A 327 -9.09 -10.51 7.76
CA ARG A 327 -8.24 -9.81 8.75
C ARG A 327 -8.28 -8.28 8.68
N TYR A 328 -8.69 -7.72 7.55
CA TYR A 328 -8.63 -6.28 7.31
C TYR A 328 -9.98 -5.66 7.01
N VAL A 329 -11.06 -6.45 7.03
CA VAL A 329 -12.41 -5.97 6.77
C VAL A 329 -13.26 -6.20 8.01
N GLY A 330 -13.89 -5.13 8.49
CA GLY A 330 -14.78 -5.15 9.64
C GLY A 330 -16.20 -4.71 9.29
N ALA A 331 -17.19 -5.21 10.02
CA ALA A 331 -18.56 -4.74 9.92
C ALA A 331 -18.80 -3.59 10.90
N VAL A 332 -19.11 -2.41 10.38
CA VAL A 332 -19.31 -1.19 11.17
C VAL A 332 -20.72 -0.65 11.00
N CYS A 333 -21.21 0.08 12.01
CA CYS A 333 -22.45 0.84 11.85
C CYS A 333 -22.17 2.12 11.02
N PRO A 334 -23.20 2.72 10.40
CA PRO A 334 -23.05 3.90 9.54
C PRO A 334 -22.38 5.08 10.23
N ASN A 335 -22.61 5.25 11.54
CA ASN A 335 -21.99 6.32 12.32
C ASN A 335 -20.48 6.10 12.45
N CYS A 336 -20.04 4.90 12.84
CA CYS A 336 -18.61 4.58 12.94
C CYS A 336 -17.95 4.67 11.56
N HIS A 337 -18.61 4.17 10.52
CA HIS A 337 -18.09 4.22 9.15
C HIS A 337 -17.87 5.67 8.69
N ARG A 338 -18.90 6.52 8.81
CA ARG A 338 -18.80 7.95 8.49
C ARG A 338 -17.75 8.67 9.32
N GLU A 339 -17.63 8.35 10.62
CA GLU A 339 -16.63 8.98 11.48
C GLU A 339 -15.21 8.56 11.12
N ILE A 340 -14.98 7.31 10.68
CA ILE A 340 -13.69 6.86 10.18
C ILE A 340 -13.24 7.71 8.97
N HIS A 341 -14.12 7.94 8.00
CA HIS A 341 -13.77 8.68 6.78
C HIS A 341 -13.75 10.20 6.94
N PHE A 342 -14.66 10.77 7.74
CA PHE A 342 -14.93 12.21 7.75
C PHE A 342 -14.84 12.85 9.14
N GLY A 343 -14.72 12.05 10.21
CA GLY A 343 -14.73 12.52 11.59
C GLY A 343 -13.35 12.90 12.12
N ALA A 344 -13.31 13.82 13.07
CA ALA A 344 -12.09 14.24 13.75
C ALA A 344 -11.37 13.09 14.47
N HIS A 345 -12.12 12.07 14.91
CA HIS A 345 -11.59 10.88 15.59
C HIS A 345 -11.47 9.65 14.66
N GLY A 346 -11.57 9.83 13.34
CA GLY A 346 -11.64 8.72 12.41
C GLY A 346 -10.46 7.76 12.49
N ALA A 347 -9.24 8.29 12.61
CA ALA A 347 -8.02 7.49 12.80
C ALA A 347 -8.05 6.65 14.09
N LEU A 348 -8.55 7.22 15.19
CA LEU A 348 -8.68 6.52 16.47
C LEU A 348 -9.68 5.36 16.37
N ILE A 349 -10.82 5.60 15.72
CA ILE A 349 -11.88 4.60 15.54
C ILE A 349 -11.42 3.48 14.61
N ASN A 350 -10.70 3.81 13.53
CA ASN A 350 -10.12 2.84 12.61
C ASN A 350 -9.07 1.97 13.31
N ASN A 351 -8.20 2.57 14.14
CA ASN A 351 -7.20 1.83 14.91
C ASN A 351 -7.85 0.88 15.95
N ARG A 352 -8.93 1.31 16.60
CA ARG A 352 -9.71 0.44 17.49
C ARG A 352 -10.27 -0.76 16.73
N LEU A 353 -10.83 -0.53 15.54
CA LEU A 353 -11.35 -1.61 14.70
C LEU A 353 -10.21 -2.56 14.27
N LYS A 354 -9.06 -2.03 13.85
CA LYS A 354 -7.86 -2.82 13.51
C LYS A 354 -7.46 -3.76 14.66
N GLN A 355 -7.33 -3.24 15.88
CA GLN A 355 -7.02 -4.04 17.08
C GLN A 355 -8.09 -5.11 17.36
N ARG A 356 -9.36 -4.78 17.13
CA ARG A 356 -10.45 -5.76 17.31
C ARG A 356 -10.37 -6.89 16.28
N LEU A 357 -10.10 -6.57 15.02
CA LEU A 357 -9.95 -7.57 13.96
C LEU A 357 -8.76 -8.50 14.19
N GLU A 358 -7.66 -7.98 14.76
CA GLU A 358 -6.53 -8.81 15.18
C GLU A 358 -6.96 -9.89 16.18
N VAL A 359 -7.83 -9.57 17.14
CA VAL A 359 -8.36 -10.54 18.10
C VAL A 359 -9.36 -11.52 17.47
N LEU A 360 -10.14 -11.07 16.48
CA LEU A 360 -11.18 -11.90 15.85
C LEU A 360 -10.63 -12.89 14.82
N GLU A 361 -9.47 -12.60 14.21
CA GLU A 361 -8.90 -13.39 13.10
C GLU A 361 -7.54 -14.03 13.39
N HIS A 362 -6.95 -13.79 14.57
CA HIS A 362 -5.87 -14.61 15.14
C HIS A 362 -6.42 -15.74 15.99
#